data_AF-A0AA38I3S2-F1
#
_entry.id   AF-A0AA38I3S2-F1
#
_cell.length_a   1.000
_cell.length_b   1.000
_cell.length_c   1.000
_cell.angle_alpha   90.00
_cell.angle_beta   90.00
_cell.angle_gamma   90.00
#
_symmetry.space_group_name_H-M   'P 1'
#
loop_
_entity.id
_entity.type
_entity.pdbx_description
1 polymer ?
#
loop_
_entity_poly.entity_id
_entity_poly.type
_entity_poly.pdbx_seq_one_letter_code
_entity_poly.pdbx_strand_id
1 'polypeptide(L)'
;MVRKVNKVIGTVWEIGERKFGHDYKRGMMMFDSLIKSIFMYEAEIWGWREYEEIERVQEKYLKWTLGFEKYIVREETKREKMRVEAGKRAVGFEEKFSERGDSKILQECWIEIRKEGRKHVWNERDKYYEGKGYACEEIERMREMGRSMKEELTVRDKDIDKQERRSRISVCRYSAEYRKIVKDEVPKYTEREYKGEKNDDEI
;
A
#
# COMPACT_ATOMS: atom_id res chain seq x y z
N MET A 1 1.90 3.71 15.68
CA MET A 1 1.21 2.50 15.15
C MET A 1 2.21 1.40 14.77
N VAL A 2 3.24 1.75 14.01
CA VAL A 2 4.25 0.85 13.43
C VAL A 2 4.93 -0.09 14.42
N ARG A 3 5.19 0.34 15.66
CA ARG A 3 5.71 -0.55 16.72
C ARG A 3 4.79 -1.73 17.05
N LYS A 4 3.47 -1.52 17.04
CA LYS A 4 2.48 -2.60 17.28
C LYS A 4 2.40 -3.51 16.07
N VAL A 5 2.33 -2.93 14.86
CA VAL A 5 2.28 -3.72 13.62
C VAL A 5 3.55 -4.55 13.40
N ASN A 6 4.72 -4.02 13.76
CA ASN A 6 5.98 -4.76 13.71
C ASN A 6 6.03 -5.99 14.63
N LYS A 7 5.23 -6.01 15.71
CA LYS A 7 5.07 -7.22 16.53
C LYS A 7 4.15 -8.23 15.84
N VAL A 8 3.02 -7.76 15.32
CA VAL A 8 2.02 -8.60 14.65
C VAL A 8 2.57 -9.24 13.37
N ILE A 9 3.32 -8.50 12.56
CA ILE A 9 3.87 -8.99 11.29
C ILE A 9 4.80 -10.20 11.47
N GLY A 10 5.61 -10.23 12.54
CA GLY A 10 6.49 -11.37 12.84
C GLY A 10 5.67 -12.62 13.11
N THR A 11 4.69 -12.52 14.01
CA THR A 11 3.78 -13.63 14.33
C THR A 11 2.99 -14.11 13.12
N VAL A 12 2.47 -13.19 12.29
CA VAL A 12 1.74 -13.54 11.06
C VAL A 12 2.64 -14.29 10.09
N TRP A 13 3.87 -13.79 9.89
CA TRP A 13 4.84 -14.45 9.02
C TRP A 13 5.24 -15.83 9.55
N GLU A 14 5.55 -15.97 10.85
CA GLU A 14 5.89 -17.26 11.47
C GLU A 14 4.75 -18.29 11.37
N ILE A 15 3.49 -17.87 11.48
CA ILE A 15 2.33 -18.74 11.25
C ILE A 15 2.25 -19.13 9.77
N GLY A 16 2.45 -18.18 8.87
CA GLY A 16 2.45 -18.41 7.44
C GLY A 16 3.53 -19.40 7.01
N GLU A 17 4.77 -19.19 7.47
CA GLU A 17 5.91 -20.06 7.18
C GLU A 17 5.66 -21.49 7.69
N ARG A 18 5.13 -21.65 8.91
CA ARG A 18 4.80 -22.98 9.45
C ARG A 18 3.70 -23.71 8.68
N LYS A 19 2.72 -22.98 8.13
CA LYS A 19 1.55 -23.58 7.46
C LYS A 19 1.73 -23.72 5.95
N PHE A 20 2.47 -22.82 5.33
CA PHE A 20 2.53 -22.66 3.87
C PHE A 20 3.97 -22.71 3.33
N GLY A 21 4.98 -22.76 4.20
CA GLY A 21 6.39 -22.71 3.81
C GLY A 21 6.67 -21.53 2.87
N HIS A 22 7.40 -21.81 1.79
CA HIS A 22 7.74 -20.83 0.77
C HIS A 22 6.64 -20.55 -0.27
N ASP A 23 5.36 -20.84 0.03
CA ASP A 23 4.25 -20.45 -0.85
C ASP A 23 4.00 -18.94 -0.77
N TYR A 24 4.52 -18.21 -1.76
CA TYR A 24 4.37 -16.77 -1.85
C TYR A 24 2.91 -16.33 -1.93
N LYS A 25 2.05 -17.04 -2.69
CA LYS A 25 0.65 -16.65 -2.88
C LYS A 25 -0.09 -16.71 -1.55
N ARG A 26 0.02 -17.82 -0.82
CA ARG A 26 -0.64 -17.99 0.49
C ARG A 26 -0.06 -17.06 1.55
N GLY A 27 1.26 -16.87 1.56
CA GLY A 27 1.92 -15.89 2.42
C GLY A 27 1.38 -14.48 2.20
N MET A 28 1.16 -14.08 0.96
CA MET A 28 0.58 -12.78 0.63
C MET A 28 -0.90 -12.66 0.94
N MET A 29 -1.67 -13.74 0.80
CA MET A 29 -3.08 -13.75 1.24
C MET A 29 -3.20 -13.46 2.74
N MET A 30 -2.33 -14.04 3.57
CA MET A 30 -2.30 -13.74 5.01
C MET A 30 -1.96 -12.27 5.28
N PHE A 31 -0.95 -11.75 4.58
CA PHE A 31 -0.59 -10.34 4.70
C PHE A 31 -1.75 -9.42 4.34
N ASP A 32 -2.43 -9.68 3.23
CA ASP A 32 -3.57 -8.89 2.77
C ASP A 32 -4.76 -8.95 3.72
N SER A 33 -5.00 -10.11 4.31
CA SER A 33 -6.14 -10.30 5.21
C SER A 33 -5.91 -9.66 6.58
N LEU A 34 -4.68 -9.76 7.12
CA LEU A 34 -4.40 -9.42 8.53
C LEU A 34 -3.64 -8.10 8.68
N ILE A 35 -2.60 -7.88 7.89
CA ILE A 35 -1.72 -6.72 8.05
C ILE A 35 -2.27 -5.53 7.27
N LYS A 36 -2.61 -5.75 6.00
CA LYS A 36 -3.13 -4.70 5.13
C LYS A 36 -4.47 -4.18 5.63
N SER A 37 -5.36 -5.03 6.13
CA SER A 37 -6.66 -4.60 6.69
C SER A 37 -6.50 -3.59 7.84
N ILE A 38 -5.58 -3.84 8.78
CA ILE A 38 -5.25 -2.92 9.88
C ILE A 38 -4.76 -1.58 9.32
N PHE A 39 -3.80 -1.61 8.40
CA PHE A 39 -3.27 -0.38 7.81
C PHE A 39 -4.32 0.42 7.05
N MET A 40 -5.19 -0.26 6.32
CA MET A 40 -6.20 0.40 5.52
C MET A 40 -7.27 1.07 6.38
N TYR A 41 -7.66 0.45 7.50
CA TYR A 41 -8.56 1.07 8.47
C TYR A 41 -7.95 2.32 9.09
N GLU A 42 -6.68 2.25 9.49
CA GLU A 42 -5.97 3.40 10.04
C GLU A 42 -5.75 4.50 9.01
N ALA A 43 -5.47 4.15 7.75
CA ALA A 43 -5.34 5.11 6.65
C ALA A 43 -6.66 5.85 6.37
N GLU A 44 -7.79 5.16 6.53
CA GLU A 44 -9.13 5.72 6.38
C GLU A 44 -9.47 6.74 7.49
N ILE A 45 -8.99 6.51 8.73
CA ILE A 45 -9.24 7.41 9.88
C ILE A 45 -8.20 8.53 10.00
N TRP A 46 -6.92 8.19 9.91
CA TRP A 46 -5.81 9.08 10.30
C TRP A 46 -5.07 9.72 9.14
N GLY A 47 -5.30 9.28 7.89
CA GLY A 47 -4.91 9.96 6.65
C GLY A 47 -3.44 10.34 6.49
N TRP A 48 -2.81 9.91 5.39
CA TRP A 48 -1.57 10.46 4.81
C TRP A 48 -0.25 10.36 5.62
N ARG A 49 -0.29 10.14 6.94
CA ARG A 49 0.83 10.37 7.89
C ARG A 49 1.97 9.33 7.91
N GLU A 50 1.72 8.09 7.46
CA GLU A 50 2.62 6.95 7.79
C GLU A 50 3.14 6.18 6.55
N TYR A 51 3.12 6.76 5.35
CA TYR A 51 3.42 6.01 4.13
C TYR A 51 4.79 5.34 4.12
N GLU A 52 5.85 6.03 4.50
CA GLU A 52 7.19 5.43 4.42
C GLU A 52 7.33 4.23 5.37
N GLU A 53 6.76 4.31 6.55
CA GLU A 53 6.82 3.22 7.52
C GLU A 53 5.95 2.04 7.09
N ILE A 54 4.76 2.31 6.53
CA ILE A 54 3.87 1.32 5.93
C ILE A 54 4.61 0.56 4.81
N GLU A 55 5.29 1.27 3.92
CA GLU A 55 6.07 0.65 2.84
C GLU A 55 7.21 -0.23 3.37
N ARG A 56 7.92 0.21 4.42
CA ARG A 56 8.99 -0.60 5.04
C ARG A 56 8.46 -1.91 5.61
N VAL A 57 7.23 -1.93 6.12
CA VAL A 57 6.57 -3.13 6.64
C VAL A 57 6.24 -4.10 5.50
N GLN A 58 5.70 -3.61 4.39
CA GLN A 58 5.47 -4.44 3.18
C GLN A 58 6.77 -5.02 2.64
N GLU A 59 7.80 -4.19 2.45
CA GLU A 59 9.11 -4.64 1.96
C GLU A 59 9.75 -5.68 2.87
N LYS A 60 9.59 -5.53 4.18
CA LYS A 60 10.11 -6.47 5.17
C LYS A 60 9.41 -7.83 5.08
N TYR A 61 8.08 -7.85 4.98
CA TYR A 61 7.32 -9.08 4.81
C TYR A 61 7.73 -9.80 3.52
N LEU A 62 7.75 -9.05 2.42
CA LEU A 62 8.12 -9.53 1.09
C LEU A 62 9.54 -10.12 1.07
N LYS A 63 10.50 -9.45 1.73
CA LYS A 63 11.87 -9.96 1.88
C LYS A 63 11.91 -11.27 2.67
N TRP A 64 11.11 -11.41 3.72
CA TRP A 64 11.06 -12.67 4.47
C TRP A 64 10.45 -13.82 3.66
N THR A 65 9.41 -13.56 2.87
CA THR A 65 8.76 -14.59 2.03
C THR A 65 9.63 -15.03 0.85
N LEU A 66 10.35 -14.10 0.20
CA LEU A 66 11.06 -14.40 -1.06
C LEU A 66 12.59 -14.43 -0.94
N GLY A 67 13.16 -13.94 0.18
CA GLY A 67 14.61 -13.96 0.43
C GLY A 67 15.45 -12.95 -0.36
N PHE A 68 14.90 -12.24 -1.35
CA PHE A 68 15.66 -11.29 -2.16
C PHE A 68 15.84 -9.91 -1.51
N GLU A 69 16.73 -9.10 -2.08
CA GLU A 69 16.86 -7.69 -1.70
C GLU A 69 15.61 -6.87 -2.05
N LYS A 70 15.36 -5.82 -1.26
CA LYS A 70 14.12 -5.04 -1.29
C LYS A 70 13.69 -4.57 -2.69
N TYR A 71 14.64 -4.10 -3.49
CA TYR A 71 14.32 -3.57 -4.82
C TYR A 71 14.02 -4.67 -5.85
N ILE A 72 14.65 -5.85 -5.72
CA ILE A 72 14.38 -7.02 -6.55
C ILE A 72 12.99 -7.54 -6.24
N VAL A 73 12.66 -7.71 -4.95
CA VAL A 73 11.35 -8.26 -4.57
C VAL A 73 10.20 -7.42 -5.11
N ARG A 74 10.33 -6.08 -5.09
CA ARG A 74 9.31 -5.20 -5.65
C ARG A 74 9.16 -5.33 -7.16
N GLU A 75 10.24 -5.57 -7.88
CA GLU A 75 10.19 -5.79 -9.33
C GLU A 75 9.59 -7.14 -9.66
N GLU A 76 10.01 -8.20 -8.97
CA GLU A 76 9.51 -9.57 -9.17
C GLU A 76 8.01 -9.67 -8.91
N THR A 77 7.55 -9.07 -7.81
CA THR A 77 6.16 -9.18 -7.40
C THR A 77 5.24 -8.22 -8.13
N LYS A 78 5.81 -7.19 -8.80
CA LYS A 78 5.10 -6.05 -9.41
C LYS A 78 4.07 -5.41 -8.47
N ARG A 79 4.24 -5.61 -7.17
CA ARG A 79 3.23 -5.25 -6.18
C ARG A 79 3.23 -3.76 -5.98
N GLU A 80 2.03 -3.17 -6.06
CA GLU A 80 1.81 -1.76 -5.77
C GLU A 80 2.18 -1.47 -4.31
N LYS A 81 2.67 -0.26 -4.08
CA LYS A 81 2.88 0.29 -2.75
C LYS A 81 1.55 0.39 -2.01
N MET A 82 1.53 0.02 -0.73
CA MET A 82 0.35 0.19 0.12
C MET A 82 -0.15 1.64 0.17
N ARG A 83 0.73 2.64 -0.01
CA ARG A 83 0.37 4.06 -0.10
C ARG A 83 -0.69 4.35 -1.16
N VAL A 84 -0.67 3.62 -2.29
CA VAL A 84 -1.60 3.82 -3.41
C VAL A 84 -3.02 3.50 -2.96
N GLU A 85 -3.22 2.35 -2.33
CA GLU A 85 -4.53 1.93 -1.85
C GLU A 85 -4.98 2.74 -0.63
N ALA A 86 -4.06 3.02 0.30
CA ALA A 86 -4.34 3.86 1.45
C ALA A 86 -4.80 5.26 1.02
N GLY A 87 -4.15 5.85 0.01
CA GLY A 87 -4.58 7.13 -0.56
C GLY A 87 -5.91 7.06 -1.29
N LYS A 88 -6.16 5.99 -2.07
CA LYS A 88 -7.46 5.74 -2.70
C LYS A 88 -8.58 5.63 -1.66
N ARG A 89 -8.32 5.01 -0.51
CA ARG A 89 -9.28 4.91 0.59
C ARG A 89 -9.51 6.25 1.27
N ALA A 90 -8.44 6.97 1.61
CA ALA A 90 -8.56 8.29 2.23
C ALA A 90 -9.34 9.27 1.33
N VAL A 91 -9.02 9.38 0.04
CA VAL A 91 -9.80 10.21 -0.90
C VAL A 91 -11.24 9.71 -1.01
N GLY A 92 -11.45 8.39 -1.13
CA GLY A 92 -12.79 7.83 -1.22
C GLY A 92 -13.63 8.03 0.05
N PHE A 93 -13.00 8.05 1.22
CA PHE A 93 -13.63 8.38 2.49
C PHE A 93 -14.08 9.84 2.47
N GLU A 94 -13.20 10.77 2.08
CA GLU A 94 -13.53 12.19 1.94
C GLU A 94 -14.67 12.45 0.95
N GLU A 95 -14.63 11.83 -0.24
CA GLU A 95 -15.65 11.99 -1.29
C GLU A 95 -17.04 11.52 -0.83
N LYS A 96 -17.10 10.40 -0.08
CA LYS A 96 -18.37 9.90 0.49
C LYS A 96 -19.05 10.92 1.41
N PHE A 97 -18.29 11.66 2.21
CA PHE A 97 -18.87 12.68 3.09
C PHE A 97 -19.30 13.94 2.35
N SER A 98 -18.63 14.30 1.25
CA SER A 98 -19.02 15.45 0.42
C SER A 98 -20.27 15.20 -0.41
N GLU A 99 -20.48 13.98 -0.92
CA GLU A 99 -21.54 13.72 -1.91
C GLU A 99 -22.90 13.39 -1.28
N ARG A 100 -22.94 12.83 -0.06
CA ARG A 100 -24.14 12.61 0.79
C ARG A 100 -23.69 11.83 2.03
N GLY A 101 -23.56 12.49 3.18
CA GLY A 101 -23.21 11.81 4.42
C GLY A 101 -24.40 11.02 4.96
N ASP A 102 -24.29 9.69 5.02
CA ASP A 102 -25.26 8.80 5.68
C ASP A 102 -25.41 9.07 7.19
N SER A 103 -24.50 9.86 7.79
CA SER A 103 -24.59 10.30 9.18
C SER A 103 -24.23 11.79 9.36
N LYS A 104 -25.13 12.51 10.00
CA LYS A 104 -25.00 13.95 10.29
C LYS A 104 -23.81 14.28 11.19
N ILE A 105 -23.48 13.38 12.12
CA ILE A 105 -22.37 13.52 13.07
C ILE A 105 -21.02 13.57 12.33
N LEU A 106 -20.79 12.66 11.38
CA LEU A 106 -19.52 12.64 10.65
C LEU A 106 -19.36 13.86 9.74
N GLN A 107 -20.45 14.39 9.18
CA GLN A 107 -20.43 15.66 8.45
C GLN A 107 -20.09 16.85 9.35
N GLU A 108 -20.71 16.96 10.53
CA GLU A 108 -20.37 18.00 11.51
C GLU A 108 -18.91 17.87 11.96
N CYS A 109 -18.43 16.67 12.29
CA CYS A 109 -17.02 16.44 12.59
C CYS A 109 -16.09 16.86 11.44
N TRP A 110 -16.45 16.58 10.19
CA TRP A 110 -15.66 16.96 9.02
C TRP A 110 -15.60 18.49 8.83
N ILE A 111 -16.74 19.17 9.00
CA ILE A 111 -16.82 20.63 8.95
C ILE A 111 -15.97 21.25 10.07
N GLU A 112 -16.03 20.70 11.28
CA GLU A 112 -15.21 21.16 12.41
C GLU A 112 -13.72 20.92 12.18
N ILE A 113 -13.32 19.78 11.58
CA ILE A 113 -11.92 19.53 11.17
C ILE A 113 -11.44 20.56 10.14
N ARG A 114 -12.31 20.99 9.21
CA ARG A 114 -12.03 22.05 8.24
C ARG A 114 -11.87 23.41 8.92
N LYS A 115 -12.73 23.75 9.87
CA LYS A 115 -12.71 25.03 10.60
C LYS A 115 -11.56 25.15 11.59
N GLU A 116 -11.26 24.08 12.34
CA GLU A 116 -10.13 24.04 13.27
C GLU A 116 -8.78 24.14 12.55
N GLY A 117 -8.75 23.85 11.24
CA GLY A 117 -7.55 23.98 10.42
C GLY A 117 -6.38 23.26 11.07
N ARG A 118 -6.56 21.98 11.45
CA ARG A 118 -5.48 21.19 12.06
C ARG A 118 -4.29 21.13 11.10
N LYS A 119 -3.38 22.10 11.24
CA LYS A 119 -2.30 22.38 10.28
C LYS A 119 -1.51 21.13 9.91
N HIS A 120 -1.31 20.22 10.85
CA HIS A 120 -0.58 18.98 10.62
C HIS A 120 -1.26 17.98 9.69
N VAL A 121 -2.59 17.81 9.74
CA VAL A 121 -3.31 16.85 8.89
C VAL A 121 -3.47 17.42 7.48
N TRP A 122 -3.75 18.73 7.40
CA TRP A 122 -3.83 19.46 6.14
C TRP A 122 -2.48 19.48 5.40
N ASN A 123 -1.38 19.74 6.10
CA ASN A 123 -0.04 19.69 5.49
C ASN A 123 0.30 18.32 4.87
N GLU A 124 -0.13 17.20 5.46
CA GLU A 124 0.15 15.86 4.91
C GLU A 124 -0.71 15.56 3.68
N ARG A 125 -1.96 16.03 3.68
CA ARG A 125 -2.87 15.97 2.53
C ARG A 125 -2.32 16.80 1.37
N ASP A 126 -1.86 18.00 1.67
CA ASP A 126 -1.28 18.92 0.70
C ASP A 126 -0.02 18.32 0.07
N LYS A 127 0.90 17.80 0.89
CA LYS A 127 2.08 17.06 0.40
C LYS A 127 1.72 15.88 -0.51
N TYR A 128 0.64 15.16 -0.21
CA TYR A 128 0.22 14.04 -1.04
C TYR A 128 -0.23 14.49 -2.44
N TYR A 129 -1.03 15.56 -2.50
CA TYR A 129 -1.50 16.11 -3.76
C TYR A 129 -0.39 16.82 -4.55
N GLU A 130 0.44 17.60 -3.87
CA GLU A 130 1.63 18.25 -4.45
C GLU A 130 2.59 17.21 -5.01
N GLY A 131 2.83 16.11 -4.28
CA GLY A 131 3.64 14.98 -4.75
C GLY A 131 3.09 14.32 -6.02
N LYS A 132 1.82 14.55 -6.36
CA LYS A 132 1.17 14.08 -7.60
C LYS A 132 1.03 15.17 -8.67
N GLY A 133 1.44 16.40 -8.35
CA GLY A 133 1.41 17.56 -9.24
C GLY A 133 0.08 18.31 -9.23
N TYR A 134 -0.70 18.21 -8.15
CA TYR A 134 -1.96 18.94 -7.99
C TYR A 134 -1.87 19.91 -6.81
N ALA A 135 -2.33 21.14 -7.02
CA ALA A 135 -2.57 22.07 -5.93
C ALA A 135 -3.88 21.71 -5.21
N CYS A 136 -3.93 21.91 -3.90
CA CYS A 136 -5.13 21.60 -3.11
C CYS A 136 -6.36 22.38 -3.56
N GLU A 137 -6.18 23.66 -3.92
CA GLU A 137 -7.24 24.50 -4.46
C GLU A 137 -7.84 23.91 -5.74
N GLU A 138 -7.02 23.32 -6.60
CA GLU A 138 -7.48 22.70 -7.84
C GLU A 138 -8.31 21.46 -7.56
N ILE A 139 -7.91 20.67 -6.56
CA ILE A 139 -8.68 19.50 -6.12
C ILE A 139 -10.00 19.92 -5.50
N GLU A 140 -10.04 20.99 -4.72
CA GLU A 140 -11.29 21.50 -4.15
C GLU A 140 -12.24 22.03 -5.21
N ARG A 141 -11.75 22.79 -6.19
CA ARG A 141 -12.55 23.22 -7.36
C ARG A 141 -13.13 22.03 -8.12
N MET A 142 -12.35 20.98 -8.32
CA MET A 142 -12.80 19.76 -9.01
C MET A 142 -13.88 19.01 -8.20
N ARG A 143 -13.81 19.02 -6.88
CA ARG A 143 -14.85 18.45 -6.00
C ARG A 143 -16.15 19.25 -6.04
N GLU A 144 -16.07 20.57 -6.06
CA GLU A 144 -17.26 21.44 -6.21
C GLU A 144 -17.98 21.19 -7.54
N MET A 145 -17.23 20.84 -8.59
CA MET A 145 -17.76 20.42 -9.88
C MET A 145 -18.30 18.97 -9.91
N GLY A 146 -18.25 18.24 -8.79
CA GLY A 146 -18.74 16.86 -8.69
C GLY A 146 -17.89 15.83 -9.42
N ARG A 147 -16.62 16.13 -9.72
CA ARG A 147 -15.70 15.22 -10.39
C ARG A 147 -14.97 14.37 -9.36
N SER A 148 -15.18 13.04 -9.37
CA SER A 148 -14.40 12.13 -8.53
C SER A 148 -12.94 12.12 -8.97
N MET A 149 -12.06 12.47 -8.04
CA MET A 149 -10.62 12.62 -8.25
C MET A 149 -9.86 11.36 -7.83
N LYS A 150 -10.56 10.43 -7.18
CA LYS A 150 -10.04 9.16 -6.69
C LYS A 150 -9.32 8.35 -7.77
N GLU A 151 -9.90 8.22 -8.95
CA GLU A 151 -9.32 7.42 -10.04
C GLU A 151 -8.09 8.10 -10.63
N GLU A 152 -8.18 9.40 -10.94
CA GLU A 152 -7.08 10.18 -11.52
C GLU A 152 -5.85 10.20 -10.59
N LEU A 153 -6.05 10.45 -9.29
CA LEU A 153 -4.95 10.41 -8.31
C LEU A 153 -4.36 9.01 -8.18
N THR A 154 -5.18 7.95 -8.28
CA THR A 154 -4.70 6.57 -8.19
C THR A 154 -3.81 6.24 -9.38
N VAL A 155 -4.22 6.58 -10.60
CA VAL A 155 -3.42 6.35 -11.82
C VAL A 155 -2.08 7.07 -11.73
N ARG A 156 -2.09 8.35 -11.35
CA ARG A 156 -0.86 9.14 -11.12
C ARG A 156 0.08 8.50 -10.10
N ASP A 157 -0.43 7.97 -8.98
CA ASP A 157 0.41 7.29 -7.98
C ASP A 157 1.08 6.04 -8.55
N LYS A 158 0.33 5.23 -9.30
CA LYS A 158 0.83 4.01 -9.92
C LYS A 158 1.93 4.33 -10.93
N ASP A 159 1.78 5.39 -11.69
CA ASP A 159 2.78 5.85 -12.65
C ASP A 159 4.06 6.32 -11.95
N ILE A 160 3.93 7.15 -10.90
CA ILE A 160 5.06 7.59 -10.07
C ILE A 160 5.77 6.38 -9.47
N ASP A 161 5.03 5.42 -8.90
CA ASP A 161 5.63 4.23 -8.32
C ASP A 161 6.35 3.36 -9.36
N LYS A 162 5.78 3.23 -10.56
CA LYS A 162 6.43 2.51 -11.67
C LYS A 162 7.72 3.20 -12.10
N GLN A 163 7.73 4.54 -12.17
CA GLN A 163 8.91 5.33 -12.50
C GLN A 163 9.99 5.19 -11.41
N GLU A 164 9.65 5.37 -10.14
CA GLU A 164 10.57 5.20 -9.01
C GLU A 164 11.24 3.82 -9.02
N ARG A 165 10.45 2.76 -9.28
CA ARG A 165 10.93 1.38 -9.34
C ARG A 165 11.94 1.18 -10.46
N ARG A 166 11.63 1.65 -11.67
CA ARG A 166 12.53 1.59 -12.83
C ARG A 166 13.81 2.40 -12.60
N SER A 167 13.71 3.59 -12.01
CA SER A 167 14.88 4.41 -11.67
C SER A 167 15.80 3.75 -10.63
N ARG A 168 15.25 3.04 -9.65
CA ARG A 168 16.08 2.31 -8.68
C ARG A 168 16.84 1.15 -9.30
N ILE A 169 16.22 0.43 -10.23
CA ILE A 169 16.86 -0.69 -10.95
C ILE A 169 17.93 -0.20 -11.91
N SER A 170 17.73 0.96 -12.54
CA SER A 170 18.73 1.55 -13.44
C SER A 170 19.98 2.01 -12.69
N VAL A 171 19.84 2.54 -11.48
CA VAL A 171 20.95 3.06 -10.66
C VAL A 171 21.70 1.97 -9.88
N CYS A 172 21.05 0.85 -9.54
CA CYS A 172 21.70 -0.21 -8.76
C CYS A 172 22.89 -0.84 -9.51
N ARG A 173 24.07 -0.85 -8.86
CA ARG A 173 25.28 -1.52 -9.36
C ARG A 173 25.13 -3.05 -9.38
N TYR A 174 24.49 -3.62 -8.35
CA TYR A 174 24.32 -5.06 -8.17
C TYR A 174 23.19 -5.66 -9.02
N SER A 175 22.46 -4.86 -9.80
CA SER A 175 21.33 -5.29 -10.65
C SER A 175 21.67 -5.31 -12.15
N ALA A 176 22.95 -5.20 -12.54
CA ALA A 176 23.35 -5.09 -13.94
C ALA A 176 22.86 -6.27 -14.81
N GLU A 177 22.90 -7.49 -14.26
CA GLU A 177 22.36 -8.70 -14.91
C GLU A 177 20.82 -8.71 -14.85
N TYR A 178 20.27 -8.32 -13.71
CA TYR A 178 18.84 -8.25 -13.49
C TYR A 178 18.14 -7.31 -14.48
N ARG A 179 18.77 -6.19 -14.83
CA ARG A 179 18.31 -5.22 -15.84
C ARG A 179 18.02 -5.84 -17.20
N LYS A 180 18.75 -6.91 -17.57
CA LYS A 180 18.59 -7.63 -18.84
C LYS A 180 17.42 -8.61 -18.82
N ILE A 181 16.94 -8.98 -17.62
CA ILE A 181 15.94 -10.03 -17.39
C ILE A 181 14.58 -9.44 -16.96
N VAL A 182 14.53 -8.13 -16.64
CA VAL A 182 13.29 -7.45 -16.25
C VAL A 182 12.20 -7.68 -17.28
N LYS A 183 11.11 -8.32 -16.85
CA LYS A 183 9.87 -8.48 -17.61
C LYS A 183 8.79 -7.60 -17.01
N ASP A 184 7.81 -7.18 -17.80
CA ASP A 184 6.67 -6.43 -17.26
C ASP A 184 5.69 -7.35 -16.49
N GLU A 185 5.71 -8.65 -16.75
CA GLU A 185 4.88 -9.66 -16.08
C GLU A 185 5.50 -10.21 -14.79
N VAL A 186 4.64 -10.69 -13.88
CA VAL A 186 5.06 -11.42 -12.67
C VAL A 186 5.59 -12.80 -13.09
N PRO A 187 6.79 -13.21 -12.65
CA PRO A 187 7.36 -14.49 -13.08
C PRO A 187 6.60 -15.70 -12.55
N LYS A 188 6.45 -16.72 -13.40
CA LYS A 188 5.75 -17.97 -13.10
C LYS A 188 6.26 -18.74 -11.88
N TYR A 189 7.54 -18.60 -11.52
CA TYR A 189 8.07 -19.33 -10.35
C TYR A 189 7.50 -18.81 -9.03
N THR A 190 6.98 -17.58 -8.99
CA THR A 190 6.26 -17.04 -7.83
C THR A 190 4.85 -17.64 -7.68
N GLU A 191 4.36 -18.34 -8.70
CA GLU A 191 3.05 -18.99 -8.71
C GLU A 191 3.08 -20.45 -8.24
N ARG A 192 4.25 -20.98 -7.90
CA ARG A 192 4.40 -22.36 -7.43
C ARG A 192 3.61 -22.54 -6.13
N GLU A 193 2.58 -23.37 -6.20
CA GLU A 193 1.80 -23.77 -5.03
C GLU A 193 2.60 -24.77 -4.19
N TYR A 194 2.54 -24.61 -2.87
CA TYR A 194 3.01 -25.64 -1.96
C TYR A 194 2.11 -26.87 -2.08
N LYS A 195 2.62 -27.91 -2.76
CA LYS A 195 2.10 -29.27 -2.63
C LYS A 195 2.54 -29.76 -1.26
N GLY A 196 1.66 -29.66 -0.28
CA GLY A 196 1.92 -30.23 1.03
C GLY A 196 2.30 -31.69 0.89
N GLU A 197 3.38 -32.10 1.56
CA GLU A 197 3.57 -33.51 1.89
C GLU A 197 2.30 -33.95 2.62
N LYS A 198 1.47 -34.75 1.96
CA LYS A 198 0.58 -35.66 2.66
C LYS A 198 1.47 -36.70 3.31
N ASN A 199 1.88 -36.45 4.54
CA ASN A 199 2.16 -37.55 5.45
C ASN A 199 0.83 -37.88 6.13
N ASP A 200 -0.09 -38.44 5.34
CA ASP A 200 -1.12 -39.34 5.82
C ASP A 200 -0.47 -40.73 5.83
N ASP A 201 0.47 -41.01 6.73
CA ASP A 201 0.96 -42.36 7.05
C ASP A 201 1.80 -42.32 8.35
N GLU A 202 1.32 -43.05 9.38
CA GLU A 202 2.02 -43.50 10.61
C GLU A 202 2.44 -42.41 11.64
N ILE A 203 1.97 -42.32 12.90
CA ILE A 203 1.49 -43.28 13.93
C ILE A 203 0.48 -42.58 14.84
#